data_AF-A0A258E1D9-F1
#
_entry.id   AF-A0A258E1D9-F1
#
_cell.length_a   1.000
_cell.length_b   1.000
_cell.length_c   1.000
_cell.angle_alpha   90.00
_cell.angle_beta   90.00
_cell.angle_gamma   90.00
#
_symmetry.space_group_name_H-M   'P 1'
#
loop_
_entity.id
_entity.type
_entity.pdbx_description
1 polymer ?
#
loop_
_entity_poly.entity_id
_entity_poly.type
_entity_poly.pdbx_seq_one_letter_code
_entity_poly.pdbx_strand_id
1 'polypeptide(L)'
;MERNSEFETAAFDAALEKAFAPMGRISQLVRDLDAAKRVSLRHDICDEGEEAEAARRKERRIHEELSVVRPTTEADVLAALRVIRQEVTHDLIGEELGVIEAAVLNLLDGIGDYVRSGGSKDAN
;
A
#
# COMPACT_ATOMS: atom_id res chain seq x y z
N MET A 1 6.09 1.48 -48.15
CA MET A 1 6.72 1.85 -46.86
C MET A 1 5.59 2.03 -45.84
N GLU A 2 5.00 0.94 -45.32
CA GLU A 2 3.77 1.03 -44.49
C GLU A 2 3.84 0.17 -43.21
N ARG A 3 5.03 -0.26 -42.76
CA ARG A 3 5.16 -1.16 -41.58
C ARG A 3 5.56 -0.48 -40.28
N ASN A 4 5.73 0.85 -40.26
CA ASN A 4 6.13 1.58 -39.05
C ASN A 4 4.95 2.06 -38.19
N SER A 5 3.74 2.18 -38.76
CA SER A 5 2.56 2.73 -38.05
C SER A 5 1.98 1.76 -37.00
N GLU A 6 1.99 0.46 -37.28
CA GLU A 6 1.36 -0.55 -36.42
C GLU A 6 2.24 -0.93 -35.21
N PHE A 7 3.57 -0.83 -35.36
CA PHE A 7 4.51 -1.09 -34.26
C PHE A 7 4.48 0.00 -33.19
N GLU A 8 4.30 1.26 -33.59
CA GLU A 8 4.22 2.40 -32.66
C GLU A 8 2.91 2.37 -31.86
N THR A 9 1.81 1.90 -32.46
CA THR A 9 0.52 1.75 -31.77
C THR A 9 0.54 0.60 -30.78
N ALA A 10 1.07 -0.56 -31.14
CA ALA A 10 1.16 -1.70 -30.21
C ALA A 10 2.07 -1.43 -28.99
N ALA A 11 3.18 -0.71 -29.18
CA ALA A 11 4.06 -0.30 -28.08
C ALA A 11 3.41 0.76 -27.17
N PHE A 12 2.63 1.68 -27.76
CA PHE A 12 1.87 2.68 -27.03
C PHE A 12 0.70 2.06 -26.26
N ASP A 13 -0.05 1.14 -26.86
CA ASP A 13 -1.14 0.42 -26.23
C ASP A 13 -0.63 -0.48 -25.11
N ALA A 14 0.50 -1.18 -25.30
CA ALA A 14 1.16 -1.93 -24.22
C ALA A 14 1.69 -1.02 -23.10
N ALA A 15 2.15 0.20 -23.43
CA ALA A 15 2.55 1.19 -22.44
C ALA A 15 1.34 1.76 -21.68
N LEU A 16 0.21 1.97 -22.36
CA LEU A 16 -1.05 2.35 -21.73
C LEU A 16 -1.60 1.22 -20.87
N GLU A 17 -1.61 -0.02 -21.33
CA GLU A 17 -2.05 -1.18 -20.56
C GLU A 17 -1.15 -1.45 -19.35
N LYS A 18 0.14 -1.09 -19.44
CA LYS A 18 1.08 -1.09 -18.31
C LYS A 18 0.92 0.12 -17.37
N ALA A 19 0.55 1.28 -17.89
CA ALA A 19 0.27 2.50 -17.11
C ALA A 19 -1.11 2.44 -16.42
N PHE A 20 -2.06 1.74 -17.04
CA PHE A 20 -3.37 1.37 -16.53
C PHE A 20 -3.42 -0.06 -15.99
N ALA A 21 -2.25 -0.69 -15.78
CA ALA A 21 -2.19 -1.93 -15.03
C ALA A 21 -2.92 -1.64 -13.72
N PRO A 22 -4.03 -2.36 -13.41
CA PRO A 22 -4.88 -2.00 -12.30
C PRO A 22 -3.98 -1.97 -11.08
N MET A 23 -3.87 -0.78 -10.46
CA MET A 23 -3.25 -0.68 -9.16
C MET A 23 -3.81 -1.82 -8.33
N GLY A 24 -2.92 -2.64 -7.78
CA GLY A 24 -3.35 -3.75 -6.95
C GLY A 24 -4.32 -3.22 -5.89
N ARG A 25 -5.41 -3.95 -5.66
CA ARG A 25 -6.53 -3.45 -4.85
C ARG A 25 -6.07 -2.97 -3.48
N ILE A 26 -5.12 -3.69 -2.88
CA ILE A 26 -4.52 -3.30 -1.60
C ILE A 26 -3.73 -2.01 -1.76
N SER A 27 -2.89 -1.90 -2.78
CA SER A 27 -2.13 -0.68 -3.06
C SER A 27 -3.03 0.56 -3.17
N GLN A 28 -4.21 0.42 -3.78
CA GLN A 28 -5.19 1.51 -3.88
C GLN A 28 -5.81 1.84 -2.52
N LEU A 29 -6.27 0.83 -1.79
CA LEU A 29 -6.83 0.99 -0.44
C LEU A 29 -5.84 1.68 0.50
N VAL A 30 -4.56 1.30 0.43
CA VAL A 30 -3.49 1.86 1.24
C VAL A 30 -3.22 3.33 0.91
N ARG A 31 -3.32 3.74 -0.37
CA ARG A 31 -3.25 5.18 -0.73
C ARG A 31 -4.47 5.96 -0.23
N ASP A 32 -5.65 5.39 -0.32
CA ASP A 32 -6.88 5.99 0.21
C ASP A 32 -6.85 6.14 1.73
N LEU A 33 -6.22 5.18 2.42
CA LEU A 33 -5.99 5.21 3.86
C LEU A 33 -5.07 6.38 4.25
N ASP A 34 -3.92 6.52 3.57
CA ASP A 34 -3.01 7.65 3.81
C ASP A 34 -3.68 9.02 3.57
N ALA A 35 -4.59 9.09 2.58
CA ALA A 35 -5.35 10.31 2.31
C ALA A 35 -6.36 10.59 3.43
N ALA A 36 -7.07 9.57 3.91
CA ALA A 36 -8.01 9.70 5.02
C ALA A 36 -7.31 10.11 6.33
N LYS A 37 -6.21 9.43 6.70
CA LYS A 37 -5.40 9.75 7.89
C LYS A 37 -4.89 11.18 7.87
N ARG A 38 -4.39 11.66 6.71
CA ARG A 38 -3.95 13.07 6.56
C ARG A 38 -5.07 14.08 6.79
N VAL A 39 -6.30 13.78 6.34
CA VAL A 39 -7.45 14.66 6.58
C VAL A 39 -7.84 14.65 8.05
N SER A 40 -7.87 13.47 8.70
CA SER A 40 -8.17 13.35 10.13
C SER A 40 -7.16 14.14 10.98
N LEU A 41 -5.86 13.90 10.80
CA LEU A 41 -4.79 14.55 11.57
C LEU A 41 -4.79 16.07 11.45
N ARG A 42 -5.17 16.61 10.28
CA ARG A 42 -5.28 18.06 10.07
C ARG A 42 -6.38 18.68 10.93
N HIS A 43 -7.43 17.92 11.22
CA HIS A 43 -8.66 18.38 11.88
C HIS A 43 -8.75 17.97 13.36
N ASP A 44 -7.89 17.06 13.85
CA ASP A 44 -7.80 16.67 15.28
C ASP A 44 -7.44 17.84 16.22
N ILE A 45 -6.88 18.94 15.69
CA ILE A 45 -6.58 20.15 16.48
C ILE A 45 -7.87 20.88 16.92
N CYS A 46 -9.01 20.62 16.27
CA CYS A 46 -10.28 21.28 16.56
C CYS A 46 -11.48 20.34 16.77
N ASP A 47 -11.33 19.03 16.55
CA ASP A 47 -12.29 17.93 16.82
C ASP A 47 -13.79 18.18 16.52
N GLU A 48 -14.11 19.10 15.59
CA GLU A 48 -15.49 19.55 15.31
C GLU A 48 -15.82 19.62 13.80
N GLY A 49 -15.03 18.96 12.93
CA GLY A 49 -15.27 18.99 11.47
C GLY A 49 -16.04 17.76 10.94
N GLU A 50 -17.16 17.97 10.24
CA GLU A 50 -17.87 16.91 9.50
C GLU A 50 -16.94 16.14 8.53
N GLU A 51 -15.93 16.82 7.99
CA GLU A 51 -14.88 16.23 7.15
C GLU A 51 -13.95 15.27 7.90
N ALA A 52 -13.61 15.57 9.16
CA ALA A 52 -12.79 14.70 10.00
C ALA A 52 -13.55 13.41 10.32
N GLU A 53 -14.84 13.53 10.65
CA GLU A 53 -15.70 12.39 10.92
C GLU A 53 -15.96 11.54 9.67
N ALA A 54 -16.05 12.17 8.50
CA ALA A 54 -16.08 11.46 7.23
C ALA A 54 -14.75 10.71 6.95
N ALA A 55 -13.61 11.32 7.28
CA ALA A 55 -12.29 10.70 7.13
C ALA A 55 -12.11 9.49 8.07
N ARG A 56 -12.48 9.60 9.34
CA ARG A 56 -12.44 8.50 10.33
C ARG A 56 -13.33 7.32 9.93
N ARG A 57 -14.53 7.60 9.39
CA ARG A 57 -15.41 6.55 8.83
C ARG A 57 -14.81 5.89 7.59
N LYS A 58 -14.20 6.67 6.70
CA LYS A 58 -13.52 6.15 5.50
C LYS A 58 -12.35 5.24 5.89
N GLU A 59 -11.54 5.67 6.85
CA GLU A 59 -10.42 4.90 7.41
C GLU A 59 -10.91 3.56 7.97
N ARG A 60 -11.93 3.56 8.84
CA ARG A 60 -12.50 2.33 9.39
C ARG A 60 -12.95 1.34 8.31
N ARG A 61 -13.68 1.84 7.31
CA ARG A 61 -14.14 1.02 6.18
C ARG A 61 -12.96 0.41 5.40
N ILE A 62 -11.88 1.17 5.21
CA ILE A 62 -10.68 0.68 4.51
C ILE A 62 -9.98 -0.40 5.34
N HIS A 63 -9.86 -0.24 6.66
CA HIS A 63 -9.31 -1.28 7.53
C HIS A 63 -10.14 -2.58 7.49
N GLU A 64 -11.47 -2.47 7.54
CA GLU A 64 -12.37 -3.61 7.38
C GLU A 64 -12.16 -4.32 6.04
N GLU A 65 -12.01 -3.56 4.95
CA GLU A 65 -11.74 -4.13 3.63
C GLU A 65 -10.35 -4.79 3.53
N LEU A 66 -9.32 -4.15 4.11
CA LEU A 66 -7.96 -4.69 4.19
C LEU A 66 -7.90 -6.03 4.97
N SER A 67 -8.83 -6.27 5.90
CA SER A 67 -8.88 -7.51 6.68
C SER A 67 -9.32 -8.75 5.87
N VAL A 68 -10.04 -8.55 4.75
CA VAL A 68 -10.62 -9.63 3.95
C VAL A 68 -10.01 -9.78 2.56
N VAL A 69 -9.38 -8.73 2.04
CA VAL A 69 -8.74 -8.75 0.73
C VAL A 69 -7.39 -9.50 0.78
N ARG A 70 -7.08 -10.24 -0.29
CA ARG A 70 -5.79 -10.93 -0.44
C ARG A 70 -4.92 -10.17 -1.45
N PRO A 71 -3.60 -10.10 -1.24
CA PRO A 71 -2.70 -9.50 -2.20
C PRO A 71 -2.64 -10.35 -3.48
N THR A 72 -2.74 -9.71 -4.65
CA THR A 72 -2.65 -10.39 -5.95
C THR A 72 -1.42 -9.97 -6.75
N THR A 73 -0.71 -8.96 -6.28
CA THR A 73 0.48 -8.39 -6.92
C THR A 73 1.59 -8.18 -5.90
N GLU A 74 2.84 -8.10 -6.34
CA GLU A 74 3.97 -7.71 -5.47
C GLU A 74 3.73 -6.35 -4.84
N ALA A 75 3.14 -5.41 -5.58
CA ALA A 75 2.77 -4.09 -5.08
C ALA A 75 1.78 -4.19 -3.91
N ASP A 76 0.81 -5.10 -3.97
CA ASP A 76 -0.14 -5.34 -2.88
C ASP A 76 0.52 -5.93 -1.65
N VAL A 77 1.45 -6.87 -1.82
CA VAL A 77 2.22 -7.43 -0.70
C VAL A 77 3.02 -6.31 -0.02
N LEU A 78 3.74 -5.51 -0.80
CA LEU A 78 4.52 -4.40 -0.27
C LEU A 78 3.66 -3.32 0.40
N ALA A 79 2.48 -3.01 -0.17
CA ALA A 79 1.53 -2.08 0.42
C ALA A 79 0.96 -2.61 1.75
N ALA A 80 0.60 -3.90 1.82
CA ALA A 80 0.12 -4.54 3.04
C ALA A 80 1.18 -4.52 4.15
N LEU A 81 2.42 -4.92 3.84
CA LEU A 81 3.54 -4.90 4.80
C LEU A 81 3.77 -3.49 5.36
N ARG A 82 3.69 -2.46 4.51
CA ARG A 82 3.83 -1.07 4.93
C ARG A 82 2.75 -0.66 5.93
N VAL A 83 1.50 -1.05 5.69
CA VAL A 83 0.41 -0.78 6.63
C VAL A 83 0.62 -1.50 7.95
N ILE A 84 0.92 -2.80 7.93
CA ILE A 84 1.16 -3.57 9.16
C ILE A 84 2.30 -2.95 9.97
N ARG A 85 3.40 -2.57 9.30
CA ARG A 85 4.52 -1.86 9.93
C ARG A 85 4.04 -0.57 10.60
N GLN A 86 3.28 0.27 9.89
CA GLN A 86 2.77 1.51 10.43
C GLN A 86 1.90 1.28 11.67
N GLU A 87 0.96 0.33 11.62
CA GLU A 87 0.07 0.01 12.74
C GLU A 87 0.87 -0.50 13.95
N VAL A 88 1.82 -1.43 13.75
CA VAL A 88 2.69 -1.92 14.84
C VAL A 88 3.48 -0.77 15.49
N THR A 89 3.93 0.21 14.70
CA THR A 89 4.69 1.36 15.23
C THR A 89 3.82 2.47 15.80
N HIS A 90 2.55 2.57 15.42
CA HIS A 90 1.69 3.70 15.79
C HIS A 90 1.38 3.70 17.30
N ASP A 91 1.22 2.51 17.88
CA ASP A 91 0.97 2.33 19.32
C ASP A 91 2.23 2.52 20.18
N LEU A 92 3.42 2.64 19.56
CA LEU A 92 4.72 2.65 20.24
C LEU A 92 5.38 4.05 20.23
N ILE A 93 4.63 5.10 19.87
CA ILE A 93 5.16 6.47 19.82
C ILE A 93 5.54 6.93 21.24
N GLY A 94 6.84 7.05 21.49
CA GLY A 94 7.41 7.50 22.77
C GLY A 94 7.83 6.37 23.71
N GLU A 95 7.65 5.11 23.30
CA GLU A 95 8.05 3.92 24.06
C GLU A 95 9.25 3.22 23.41
N GLU A 96 10.08 2.55 24.21
CA GLU A 96 11.11 1.66 23.67
C GLU A 96 10.44 0.42 23.07
N LEU A 97 10.77 0.10 21.82
CA LEU A 97 10.32 -1.15 21.19
C LEU A 97 10.80 -2.35 22.00
N GLY A 98 9.88 -3.19 22.44
CA GLY A 98 10.23 -4.47 23.03
C GLY A 98 10.90 -5.40 22.02
N VAL A 99 11.52 -6.46 22.53
CA VAL A 99 12.25 -7.45 21.72
C VAL A 99 11.35 -8.10 20.66
N ILE A 100 10.06 -8.30 20.97
CA ILE A 100 9.11 -8.94 20.07
C ILE A 100 8.73 -8.00 18.93
N GLU A 101 8.43 -6.74 19.24
CA GLU A 101 8.08 -5.69 18.29
C GLU A 101 9.23 -5.46 17.32
N ALA A 102 10.46 -5.36 17.84
CA ALA A 102 11.67 -5.24 17.03
C ALA A 102 11.86 -6.46 16.10
N ALA A 103 11.62 -7.68 16.59
CA ALA A 103 11.72 -8.89 15.78
C ALA A 103 10.64 -8.92 14.68
N VAL A 104 9.40 -8.53 14.98
CA VAL A 104 8.30 -8.44 14.01
C VAL A 104 8.64 -7.44 12.91
N LEU A 105 9.09 -6.24 13.25
CA LEU A 105 9.48 -5.23 12.27
C LEU A 105 10.63 -5.72 11.37
N ASN A 106 11.64 -6.37 11.95
CA ASN A 106 12.75 -6.94 11.19
C ASN A 106 12.27 -8.05 10.23
N LEU A 107 11.32 -8.89 10.65
CA LEU A 107 10.73 -9.91 9.77
C LEU A 107 9.91 -9.27 8.63
N LEU A 108 9.12 -8.24 8.91
CA LEU A 108 8.35 -7.52 7.88
C LEU A 108 9.26 -6.89 6.82
N ASP A 109 10.38 -6.30 7.26
CA ASP A 109 11.39 -5.73 6.35
C ASP A 109 12.07 -6.80 5.49
N GLY A 110 12.47 -7.92 6.12
CA GLY A 110 13.05 -9.06 5.40
C GLY A 110 12.11 -9.66 4.35
N ILE A 111 10.80 -9.75 4.64
CA ILE A 111 9.80 -10.18 3.65
C ILE A 111 9.70 -9.16 2.51
N GLY A 112 9.70 -7.86 2.83
CA GLY A 112 9.68 -6.79 1.84
C GLY A 112 10.86 -6.86 0.87
N ASP A 113 12.07 -7.08 1.40
CA ASP A 113 13.29 -7.20 0.60
C ASP A 113 13.32 -8.48 -0.24
N TYR A 114 12.86 -9.60 0.32
CA TYR A 114 12.69 -10.85 -0.43
C TYR A 114 11.76 -10.67 -1.63
N VAL A 115 10.59 -10.04 -1.44
CA VAL A 115 9.64 -9.77 -2.53
C VAL A 115 10.26 -8.86 -3.59
N ARG A 116 10.93 -7.77 -3.20
CA ARG A 116 11.61 -6.86 -4.14
C ARG A 116 12.74 -7.51 -4.94
N SER A 117 13.42 -8.49 -4.33
CA SER A 117 14.47 -9.26 -5.00
C SER A 117 13.94 -10.27 -6.03
N GLY A 118 12.61 -10.40 -6.15
CA GLY A 118 11.94 -11.28 -7.11
C GLY A 118 11.78 -12.72 -6.63
N GLY A 119 12.06 -13.02 -5.34
CA GLY A 119 11.84 -14.29 -4.64
C GLY A 119 12.55 -15.55 -5.16
N SER A 120 12.92 -15.59 -6.44
CA SER A 120 13.56 -16.70 -7.13
C SER A 120 13.71 -16.31 -8.61
N LYS A 121 14.73 -15.52 -8.95
CA LYS A 121 15.20 -15.54 -10.35
C LYS A 121 16.10 -16.76 -10.65
N ASP A 122 16.35 -17.62 -9.67
CA ASP A 122 17.28 -18.76 -9.76
C ASP A 122 16.68 -20.11 -9.30
N ALA A 123 15.40 -20.40 -9.58
CA ALA A 123 14.86 -21.76 -9.45
C ALA A 123 14.14 -22.21 -10.74
N ASN A 124 14.84 -22.11 -11.88
CA ASN A 124 14.76 -23.03 -13.03
C ASN A 124 15.73 -22.62 -14.14
#